data_AF-A0A392U6W8-F1
#
_entry.id   AF-A0A392U6W8-F1
#
_cell.length_a   1.000
_cell.length_b   1.000
_cell.length_c   1.000
_cell.angle_alpha   90.00
_cell.angle_beta   90.00
_cell.angle_gamma   90.00
#
_symmetry.space_group_name_H-M   'P 1'
#
loop_
_entity.id
_entity.type
_entity.pdbx_description
1 polymer ?
#
loop_
_entity_poly.entity_id
_entity_poly.type
_entity_poly.pdbx_seq_one_letter_code
_entity_poly.pdbx_strand_id
1 'polypeptide(L)' 'MLKCNIDVACYAEQNFFCVAACLRDNNGNFVVAFTKRLKGKPAIVEAEAIG' A
#
# COMPACT_ATOMS: atom_id res chain seq x y z
N MET A 1 -2.19 -15.89 -13.44
CA MET A 1 -1.43 -15.37 -12.28
C MET A 1 -2.00 -14.00 -11.95
N LEU A 2 -2.06 -13.59 -10.69
CA LEU A 2 -2.44 -12.22 -10.35
C LEU A 2 -1.18 -11.37 -10.22
N LYS A 3 -1.23 -10.13 -10.69
CA LYS A 3 -0.21 -9.11 -10.45
C LYS A 3 -0.68 -8.23 -9.29
N CYS A 4 0.24 -7.83 -8.43
CA CYS A 4 -0.04 -6.94 -7.31
C CYS A 4 0.90 -5.73 -7.38
N ASN A 5 0.35 -4.52 -7.31
CA ASN A 5 1.13 -3.36 -6.86
C ASN A 5 0.77 -3.06 -5.43
N ILE A 6 1.79 -2.75 -4.64
CA ILE A 6 1.69 -2.24 -3.28
C ILE A 6 2.40 -0.89 -3.28
N ASP A 7 1.85 0.07 -2.56
CA ASP A 7 2.43 1.40 -2.37
C ASP A 7 2.03 1.95 -1.00
N VAL A 8 2.89 2.78 -0.41
CA VAL A 8 2.66 3.33 0.92
C VAL A 8 2.83 4.84 0.97
N ALA A 9 1.82 5.50 1.53
CA ALA A 9 1.83 6.94 1.78
C ALA A 9 2.03 7.22 3.28
N CYS A 10 3.13 7.91 3.62
CA CYS A 10 3.43 8.30 5.00
C CYS A 10 3.03 9.75 5.28
N TYR A 11 2.20 9.96 6.30
CA TYR A 11 1.74 11.26 6.78
C TYR A 11 2.47 11.59 8.08
N ALA A 12 3.76 11.94 7.94
CA ALA A 12 4.67 12.09 9.06
C ALA A 12 4.18 13.12 10.09
N GLU A 13 3.62 14.25 9.68
CA GLU A 13 3.11 15.26 10.63
C GLU A 13 1.89 14.76 11.42
N GLN A 14 1.08 13.89 10.82
CA GLN A 14 -0.18 13.40 11.37
C GLN A 14 -0.06 12.04 12.09
N ASN A 15 1.13 11.46 12.20
CA ASN A 15 1.41 10.20 12.91
C ASN A 15 0.61 8.99 12.40
N PHE A 16 0.44 8.91 11.08
CA PHE A 16 -0.13 7.72 10.45
C PHE A 16 0.48 7.49 9.07
N PHE A 17 0.30 6.28 8.56
CA PHE A 17 0.62 5.92 7.18
C PHE A 17 -0.51 5.06 6.60
N CYS A 18 -0.59 5.01 5.28
CA CYS A 18 -1.59 4.25 4.55
C CYS A 18 -0.89 3.29 3.60
N VAL A 19 -1.22 2.01 3.71
CA VAL A 19 -0.84 0.98 2.73
C VAL A 19 -1.98 0.85 1.74
N ALA A 20 -1.66 0.78 0.45
CA ALA A 20 -2.59 0.43 -0.60
C ALA A 20 -2.04 -0.71 -1.43
N ALA A 21 -2.92 -1.61 -1.87
CA ALA A 21 -2.57 -2.51 -2.96
C ALA A 21 -3.67 -2.68 -3.98
N CYS A 22 -3.25 -3.01 -5.20
CA CYS A 22 -4.08 -3.19 -6.37
C CYS A 22 -3.74 -4.54 -7.01
N LEU A 23 -4.73 -5.42 -7.06
CA LEU A 23 -4.66 -6.69 -7.78
C LEU A 23 -5.16 -6.50 -9.21
N ARG A 24 -4.39 -7.05 -10.14
CA ARG A 24 -4.71 -7.10 -11.56
C ARG A 24 -4.58 -8.50 -12.10
N ASP A 25 -5.37 -8.80 -13.13
CA ASP A 25 -5.21 -10.04 -13.88
C ASP A 25 -3.94 -10.01 -14.74
N ASN A 26 -3.70 -11.10 -15.47
CA ASN A 26 -2.54 -11.21 -16.36
C ASN A 26 -2.53 -10.15 -17.48
N ASN A 27 -3.71 -9.72 -17.92
CA ASN A 27 -3.90 -8.72 -18.98
C ASN A 27 -3.75 -7.29 -18.44
N GLY A 28 -3.59 -7.13 -17.12
CA GLY A 28 -3.50 -5.83 -16.47
C GLY A 28 -4.85 -5.21 -16.13
N ASN A 29 -5.96 -5.96 -16.28
CA ASN A 29 -7.27 -5.47 -15.88
C ASN A 29 -7.35 -5.41 -14.36
N PHE A 30 -7.98 -4.35 -13.86
CA PHE A 30 -8.28 -4.20 -12.44
C PHE A 30 -9.18 -5.34 -11.96
N VAL A 31 -8.82 -5.93 -10.82
CA VAL A 31 -9.65 -6.93 -10.14
C VAL A 31 -10.21 -6.35 -8.84
N VAL A 32 -9.32 -5.87 -7.97
CA VAL A 32 -9.70 -5.30 -6.66
C VAL A 32 -8.56 -4.44 -6.12
N ALA A 33 -8.90 -3.46 -5.28
CA ALA A 33 -7.94 -2.71 -4.48
C ALA A 33 -8.35 -2.69 -3.01
N PHE A 34 -7.35 -2.59 -2.14
CA PHE A 34 -7.53 -2.44 -0.70
C PHE A 34 -6.66 -1.32 -0.17
N THR A 35 -7.14 -0.67 0.89
CA THR A 35 -6.39 0.35 1.63
C THR A 35 -6.48 0.07 3.12
N LYS A 36 -5.40 0.36 3.84
CA LYS A 36 -5.36 0.24 5.29
C LYS A 36 -4.60 1.43 5.88
N ARG A 37 -5.26 2.13 6.80
CA ARG A 37 -4.64 3.18 7.61
C ARG A 37 -4.06 2.59 8.89
N LEU A 38 -2.81 2.92 9.19
CA LEU A 38 -2.06 2.43 10.35
C LEU A 38 -1.49 3.63 11.11
N LYS A 39 -1.47 3.54 12.44
CA LYS A 39 -0.88 4.58 13.31
C LYS A 39 0.64 4.39 13.36
N GLY A 40 1.39 5.49 13.30
CA GLY A 40 2.86 5.48 13.40
C GLY A 40 3.53 6.34 12.34
N LYS A 41 4.85 6.44 12.44
CA LYS A 41 5.74 7.16 11.51
C LYS A 41 6.97 6.31 11.17
N PRO A 42 6.79 5.12 10.56
CA PRO A 42 7.93 4.32 10.10
C PRO A 42 8.73 5.10 9.05
N ALA A 43 9.97 4.70 8.81
CA ALA A 43 10.68 5.14 7.61
C ALA A 43 9.93 4.64 6.36
N ILE A 44 10.01 5.35 5.23
CA ILE A 44 9.32 4.97 3.98
C ILE A 44 9.62 3.51 3.61
N VAL A 45 10.88 3.10 3.70
CA VAL A 45 11.30 1.72 3.38
C VAL A 45 10.68 0.66 4.29
N GLU A 46 10.47 0.98 5.57
CA GLU A 46 9.81 0.10 6.52
C GLU A 46 8.30 0.06 6.26
N ALA A 47 7.73 1.21 5.91
CA ALA A 47 6.32 1.35 5.58
C ALA A 47 5.97 0.48 4.36
N GLU A 48 6.76 0.55 3.29
CA GLU A 48 6.65 -0.31 2.10
C GLU A 48 6.76 -1.81 2.43
N ALA A 49 7.66 -2.19 3.34
CA ALA A 49 7.82 -3.59 3.75
C ALA A 49 6.65 -4.14 4.59
N ILE A 50 5.87 -3.26 5.24
CA ILE A 50 4.63 -3.64 5.96
C ILE A 50 3.49 -3.91 4.96
N GLY A 51 3.57 -3.35 3.75
CA GLY A 51 2.54 -3.40 2.73
C GLY A 51 2.35 -4.74 2.05
#